data_AF-F0H5C6-F1
#
_entry.id   AF-F0H5C6-F1
#
_cell.length_a   1.000
_cell.length_b   1.000
_cell.length_c   1.000
_cell.angle_alpha   90.00
_cell.angle_beta   90.00
_cell.angle_gamma   90.00
#
_symmetry.space_group_name_H-M   'P 1'
#
loop_
_entity.id
_entity.type
_entity.pdbx_description
1 polymer ?
#
loop_
_entity_poly.entity_id
_entity_poly.type
_entity_poly.pdbx_seq_one_letter_code
_entity_poly.pdbx_strand_id
1 'polypeptide(L)'
;MQWDVEPLETLSHSKVYLLRVKLNRGERMSREEKNWLAEAVNTNTYFRTAVPLMGYRFDFMDVLKKYLVNQYGHWAEYYAPDRTSLRAYLYGRINQIVEIPKY
;
A
#
# COMPACT_ATOMS: atom_id res chain seq x y z
N MET A 1 -27.60 -17.21 0.86
CA MET A 1 -26.99 -16.37 -0.18
C MET A 1 -25.51 -16.71 -0.24
N GLN A 2 -25.08 -17.40 -1.29
CA GLN A 2 -23.68 -17.67 -1.55
C GLN A 2 -23.22 -16.53 -2.46
N TRP A 3 -22.38 -15.63 -1.95
CA TRP A 3 -21.80 -14.57 -2.77
C TRP A 3 -20.82 -15.26 -3.71
N ASP A 4 -21.18 -15.40 -4.98
CA ASP A 4 -20.25 -15.85 -6.01
C ASP A 4 -19.12 -14.82 -6.09
N VAL A 5 -17.95 -15.22 -5.61
CA VAL A 5 -16.73 -14.44 -5.79
C VAL A 5 -16.21 -14.79 -7.17
N GLU A 6 -16.11 -13.79 -8.04
CA GLU A 6 -15.57 -14.01 -9.38
C GLU A 6 -14.14 -14.61 -9.29
N PRO A 7 -13.75 -15.45 -10.27
CA PRO A 7 -12.39 -15.99 -10.31
C PRO A 7 -11.35 -14.87 -10.26
N LEU A 8 -10.27 -15.08 -9.51
CA LEU A 8 -9.18 -14.09 -9.37
C LEU A 8 -8.65 -13.57 -10.73
N GLU A 9 -8.72 -14.41 -11.75
CA GLU A 9 -8.33 -14.12 -13.13
C GLU A 9 -9.16 -12.99 -13.77
N THR A 10 -10.41 -12.76 -13.35
CA THR A 10 -11.23 -11.63 -13.86
C THR A 10 -10.63 -10.29 -13.44
N LEU A 11 -9.85 -10.28 -12.35
CA LEU A 11 -9.13 -9.09 -11.87
C LEU A 11 -7.81 -8.86 -12.59
N SER A 12 -7.47 -9.61 -13.65
CA SER A 12 -6.22 -9.46 -14.40
C SER A 12 -5.98 -8.07 -14.96
N HIS A 13 -7.06 -7.30 -15.18
CA HIS A 13 -7.00 -5.92 -15.65
C HIS A 13 -6.74 -4.90 -14.54
N SER A 14 -6.84 -5.32 -13.27
CA SER A 14 -6.70 -4.44 -12.12
C SER A 14 -5.24 -4.21 -11.76
N LYS A 15 -4.92 -2.95 -11.41
CA LYS A 15 -3.55 -2.55 -11.04
C LYS A 15 -3.02 -3.32 -9.82
N VAL A 16 -3.88 -3.63 -8.85
CA VAL A 16 -3.50 -4.42 -7.65
C VAL A 16 -3.07 -5.85 -7.99
N TYR A 17 -3.78 -6.50 -8.91
CA TYR A 17 -3.52 -7.88 -9.31
C TYR A 17 -2.21 -7.94 -10.10
N LEU A 18 -2.06 -7.06 -11.10
CA LEU A 18 -0.83 -6.95 -11.89
C LEU A 18 0.38 -6.68 -11.00
N LEU A 19 0.24 -5.78 -10.03
CA LEU A 19 1.31 -5.48 -9.08
C LEU A 19 1.65 -6.69 -8.20
N ARG A 20 0.65 -7.42 -7.70
CA ARG A 20 0.89 -8.62 -6.87
C ARG A 20 1.57 -9.73 -7.68
N VAL A 21 1.13 -9.98 -8.93
CA VAL A 21 1.77 -10.97 -9.81
C VAL A 21 3.22 -10.58 -10.10
N LYS A 22 3.49 -9.31 -10.36
CA LYS A 22 4.84 -8.77 -10.59
C LYS A 22 5.75 -9.00 -9.38
N LEU A 23 5.28 -8.68 -8.18
CA LEU A 23 6.02 -8.92 -6.94
C LEU A 23 6.28 -10.41 -6.69
N ASN A 24 5.30 -11.27 -6.96
CA ASN A 24 5.47 -12.72 -6.85
C ASN A 24 6.55 -13.27 -7.81
N ARG A 25 6.80 -12.60 -8.93
CA ARG A 25 7.90 -12.94 -9.87
C ARG A 25 9.27 -12.41 -9.40
N GLY A 26 9.34 -11.69 -8.29
CA GLY A 26 10.56 -11.06 -7.79
C GLY A 26 10.95 -9.79 -8.56
N GLU A 27 10.06 -9.25 -9.39
CA GLU A 27 10.32 -8.03 -10.14
C GLU A 27 10.27 -6.79 -9.22
N ARG A 28 11.03 -5.76 -9.59
CA ARG A 28 11.06 -4.49 -8.84
C ARG A 28 9.89 -3.60 -9.24
N MET A 29 9.28 -2.95 -8.23
CA MET A 29 8.25 -1.94 -8.47
C MET A 29 8.85 -0.63 -9.03
N SER A 30 8.15 -0.04 -10.00
CA SER A 30 8.43 1.29 -10.53
C SER A 30 8.07 2.38 -9.51
N ARG A 31 8.50 3.62 -9.75
CA ARG A 31 8.15 4.77 -8.90
C ARG A 31 6.62 4.99 -8.85
N GLU A 32 5.96 4.87 -9.99
CA GLU A 32 4.51 5.06 -10.10
C GLU A 32 3.72 3.97 -9.37
N GLU A 33 4.19 2.73 -9.46
CA GLU A 33 3.60 1.59 -8.72
C GLU A 33 3.74 1.77 -7.22
N LYS A 34 4.90 2.25 -6.75
CA LYS A 34 5.13 2.55 -5.33
C LYS A 34 4.24 3.66 -4.81
N ASN A 35 4.12 4.76 -5.57
CA ASN A 35 3.27 5.88 -5.19
C ASN A 35 1.81 5.45 -5.14
N TRP A 36 1.35 4.72 -6.16
CA TRP A 36 0.00 4.18 -6.20
C TRP A 36 -0.27 3.22 -5.04
N LEU A 37 0.67 2.33 -4.70
CA LEU A 37 0.51 1.40 -3.57
C LEU A 37 0.40 2.15 -2.24
N ALA A 38 1.24 3.17 -2.02
CA ALA A 38 1.16 4.00 -0.83
C ALA A 38 -0.20 4.68 -0.71
N GLU A 39 -0.74 5.22 -1.80
CA GLU A 39 -2.07 5.83 -1.82
C GLU A 39 -3.17 4.79 -1.57
N ALA A 40 -3.16 3.67 -2.29
CA ALA A 40 -4.19 2.64 -2.19
C ALA A 40 -4.29 2.04 -0.78
N VAL A 41 -3.15 1.85 -0.10
CA VAL A 41 -3.10 1.29 1.25
C VAL A 41 -3.52 2.30 2.32
N ASN A 42 -3.10 3.57 2.19
CA ASN A 42 -3.41 4.58 3.21
C ASN A 42 -4.80 5.23 3.03
N THR A 43 -5.40 5.16 1.83
CA THR A 43 -6.78 5.59 1.57
C THR A 43 -7.81 4.55 2.05
N ASN A 44 -7.38 3.33 2.34
CA ASN A 44 -8.26 2.28 2.83
C ASN A 44 -8.52 2.41 4.35
N THR A 45 -9.78 2.33 4.76
CA THR A 45 -10.18 2.39 6.17
C THR A 45 -9.95 1.06 6.90
N TYR A 46 -10.01 -0.07 6.21
CA TYR A 46 -10.07 -1.40 6.84
C TYR A 46 -8.71 -2.10 6.96
N PHE A 47 -7.84 -1.93 5.97
CA PHE A 47 -6.55 -2.61 5.94
C PHE A 47 -5.42 -1.62 5.80
N ARG A 48 -4.37 -1.80 6.62
CA ARG A 48 -3.17 -0.97 6.61
C ARG A 48 -1.99 -1.57 5.83
N THR A 49 -2.12 -2.82 5.36
CA THR A 49 -1.05 -3.54 4.64
C THR A 49 -1.55 -4.21 3.36
N ALA A 50 -2.83 -4.06 3.04
CA ALA A 50 -3.49 -4.78 1.96
C ALA A 50 -4.48 -3.88 1.23
N VAL A 51 -4.70 -4.20 -0.04
CA VAL A 51 -5.68 -3.53 -0.89
C VAL A 51 -6.81 -4.52 -1.20
N PRO A 52 -8.05 -4.26 -0.74
CA PRO A 52 -9.19 -5.10 -1.04
C PRO A 52 -9.71 -4.80 -2.44
N LEU A 53 -10.10 -5.83 -3.18
CA LEU A 53 -10.75 -5.69 -4.48
C LEU A 53 -11.66 -6.88 -4.74
N MET A 54 -12.95 -6.62 -4.98
CA MET A 54 -13.98 -7.61 -5.36
C MET A 54 -13.96 -8.89 -4.52
N GLY A 55 -13.89 -8.74 -3.19
CA GLY A 55 -13.87 -9.87 -2.25
C GLY A 55 -12.48 -10.46 -1.98
N TYR A 56 -11.45 -10.08 -2.72
CA TYR A 56 -10.07 -10.49 -2.47
C TYR A 56 -9.30 -9.47 -1.64
N ARG A 57 -8.41 -9.96 -0.79
CA ARG A 57 -7.43 -9.16 -0.04
C ARG A 57 -6.04 -9.39 -0.63
N PHE A 58 -5.51 -8.39 -1.33
CA PHE A 58 -4.14 -8.42 -1.82
C PHE A 58 -3.21 -7.87 -0.75
N ASP A 59 -2.45 -8.76 -0.10
CA ASP A 59 -1.49 -8.35 0.93
C ASP A 59 -0.16 -7.90 0.32
N PHE A 60 0.43 -6.85 0.89
CA PHE A 60 1.71 -6.27 0.47
C PHE A 60 2.66 -6.07 1.67
N MET A 61 2.45 -6.84 2.76
CA MET A 61 3.27 -6.72 3.96
C MET A 61 4.75 -7.04 3.69
N ASP A 62 5.05 -7.84 2.67
CA ASP A 62 6.41 -8.13 2.21
C ASP A 62 7.18 -6.88 1.74
N VAL A 63 6.50 -5.94 1.07
CA VAL A 63 7.12 -4.75 0.49
C VAL A 63 6.89 -3.47 1.30
N LEU A 64 5.85 -3.43 2.12
CA LEU A 64 5.50 -2.24 2.90
C LEU A 64 6.36 -2.12 4.16
N LYS A 65 6.74 -0.89 4.48
CA LYS A 65 7.40 -0.51 5.73
C LYS A 65 6.47 0.35 6.56
N LYS A 66 6.62 0.29 7.88
CA LYS A 66 5.86 1.11 8.82
C LYS A 66 6.61 2.43 9.05
N TYR A 67 5.92 3.54 8.93
CA TYR A 67 6.44 4.88 9.16
C TYR A 67 5.60 5.61 10.20
N LEU A 68 6.28 6.37 11.06
CA LEU A 68 5.65 7.32 11.96
C LEU A 68 5.93 8.74 11.46
N VAL A 69 4.87 9.51 11.23
CA VAL A 69 4.95 10.83 10.63
C VAL A 69 4.45 11.87 11.63
N ASN A 70 5.26 12.89 11.86
CA ASN A 70 4.85 14.08 12.59
C ASN A 70 4.45 15.17 11.59
N GLN A 71 3.15 15.49 11.58
CA GLN A 71 2.60 16.57 10.79
C GLN A 71 1.80 17.51 11.68
N TYR A 72 2.11 18.80 11.64
CA TYR A 72 1.46 19.84 12.45
C TYR A 72 1.40 19.53 13.96
N GLY A 73 2.40 18.81 14.51
CA GLY A 73 2.45 18.43 15.92
C GLY A 73 1.69 17.15 16.27
N HIS A 74 1.04 16.50 15.29
CA HIS A 74 0.37 15.23 15.45
C HIS A 74 1.20 14.08 14.87
N TRP A 75 1.29 12.98 15.61
CA TRP A 75 1.93 11.75 15.16
C TRP A 75 0.89 10.79 14.60
N ALA A 76 1.13 10.30 13.39
CA ALA A 76 0.29 9.30 12.74
C ALA A 76 1.13 8.17 12.13
N GLU A 77 0.60 6.97 12.16
CA GLU A 77 1.21 5.78 11.59
C GLU A 77 0.75 5.59 10.14
N TYR A 78 1.71 5.36 9.25
CA TYR A 78 1.47 5.10 7.84
C TYR A 78 2.25 3.88 7.36
N TYR A 79 1.74 3.23 6.33
CA TYR A 79 2.44 2.15 5.64
C TYR A 79 2.76 2.57 4.22
N ALA A 80 4.01 2.40 3.82
CA ALA A 80 4.44 2.75 2.47
C ALA A 80 5.62 1.88 2.03
N PRO A 81 5.81 1.68 0.72
CA PRO A 81 6.95 0.92 0.21
C PRO A 81 8.28 1.68 0.37
N ASP A 82 8.26 3.02 0.36
CA ASP A 82 9.42 3.85 0.69
C ASP A 82 9.03 5.24 1.24
N ARG A 83 9.99 5.92 1.88
CA ARG A 83 9.79 7.29 2.41
C ARG A 83 9.37 8.29 1.32
N THR A 84 9.80 8.09 0.08
CA THR A 84 9.48 9.00 -1.03
C THR A 84 8.02 8.91 -1.44
N SER A 85 7.48 7.70 -1.61
CA SER A 85 6.06 7.48 -1.91
C SER A 85 5.17 7.95 -0.77
N LEU A 86 5.60 7.77 0.48
CA LEU A 86 4.90 8.34 1.63
C LEU A 86 4.86 9.88 1.59
N ARG A 87 5.98 10.54 1.27
CA ARG A 87 6.00 12.00 1.10
C ARG A 87 5.16 12.48 -0.09
N ALA A 88 5.04 11.66 -1.13
CA ALA A 88 4.18 11.99 -2.27
C ALA A 88 2.69 11.91 -1.90
N TYR A 89 2.32 10.96 -1.03
CA TYR A 89 0.96 10.83 -0.48
C TYR A 89 0.64 11.93 0.54
N LEU A 90 1.59 12.26 1.42
CA LEU A 90 1.39 13.28 2.45
C LEU A 90 1.61 14.68 1.91
N TYR A 91 0.52 15.41 1.71
CA TYR A 91 0.58 16.80 1.28
C TYR A 91 0.91 17.74 2.44
N GLY A 92 1.75 18.74 2.18
CA GLY A 92 2.06 19.83 3.11
C GLY A 92 3.38 19.68 3.86
N ARG A 93 3.55 20.47 4.92
CA ARG A 93 4.80 20.52 5.69
C ARG A 93 4.86 19.36 6.67
N ILE A 94 5.80 18.44 6.43
CA ILE A 94 6.09 17.32 7.32
C ILE A 94 7.28 17.69 8.20
N ASN A 95 7.13 17.57 9.52
CA ASN A 95 8.19 17.88 10.47
C ASN A 95 9.19 16.73 10.55
N GLN A 96 8.70 15.50 10.69
CA GLN A 96 9.54 14.32 10.83
C GLN A 96 8.88 13.08 10.25
N ILE A 97 9.70 12.18 9.69
CA ILE A 97 9.31 10.83 9.27
C ILE A 97 10.32 9.87 9.85
N VAL A 98 9.85 8.89 10.61
CA VAL A 98 10.65 7.84 11.24
C VAL A 98 10.24 6.50 10.65
N GLU A 99 11.18 5.72 10.16
CA GLU A 99 10.94 4.33 9.76
C GLU A 99 10.97 3.44 11.00
N ILE A 100 9.95 2.62 11.21
CA ILE A 100 9.91 1.66 12.31
C ILE A 100 10.40 0.31 11.76
N PRO A 101 11.52 -0.23 12.28
CA PRO A 101 12.00 -1.54 11.87
C PRO A 101 10.98 -2.62 12.25
N LYS A 102 10.82 -3.62 11.38
CA LYS A 102 10.08 -4.84 11.71
C LYS A 102 11.00 -5.71 12.56
N TYR A 103 10.57 -6.00 13.78
CA TYR A 103 11.26 -6.90 14.71
C TYR A 103 11.23 -8.35 14.22
#